data_AF-A0A1H0AA96-F1
#
_entry.id   AF-A0A1H0AA96-F1
#
_cell.length_a   1.000
_cell.length_b   1.000
_cell.length_c   1.000
_cell.angle_alpha   90.00
_cell.angle_beta   90.00
_cell.angle_gamma   90.00
#
_symmetry.space_group_name_H-M   'P 1'
#
loop_
_entity.id
_entity.type
_entity.pdbx_description
1 polymer ?
#
loop_
_entity_poly.entity_id
_entity_poly.type
_entity_poly.pdbx_seq_one_letter_code
_entity_poly.pdbx_strand_id
1 'polypeptide(L)'
;MTTSHAFDPDGTPVGAPGFPAPTDQAFQATRWAELIGPRAIEEIRTLSPLSHTNSGWVGAYLHLARGARAAGKEFDAVVYERAAQFLMPGDDPRQLPIRERFVELMRQRFDLSPVRVPCDGAALPAYDLPARGLGAGGSWPGT
;
A
#
# COMPACT_ATOMS: atom_id res chain seq x y z
N MET A 1 -19.23 4.10 15.48
CA MET A 1 -18.34 3.41 14.52
C MET A 1 -17.21 4.35 14.18
N THR A 2 -15.97 3.98 14.47
CA THR A 2 -14.79 4.80 14.16
C THR A 2 -14.45 4.63 12.69
N THR A 3 -14.58 5.69 11.90
CA THR A 3 -14.21 5.68 10.49
C THR A 3 -12.71 5.47 10.39
N SER A 4 -12.26 4.33 9.85
CA SER A 4 -10.84 4.13 9.54
C SER A 4 -10.53 4.89 8.25
N HIS A 5 -9.75 5.96 8.35
CA HIS A 5 -9.26 6.66 7.17
C HIS A 5 -8.20 5.83 6.45
N ALA A 6 -8.07 6.02 5.12
CA ALA A 6 -7.03 5.38 4.32
C ALA A 6 -5.64 5.96 4.58
N PHE A 7 -5.62 7.23 5.00
CA PHE A 7 -4.46 7.95 5.49
C PHE A 7 -4.91 8.72 6.72
N ASP A 8 -4.07 8.76 7.76
CA ASP A 8 -4.23 9.69 8.86
C ASP A 8 -3.55 11.01 8.45
N PRO A 9 -4.30 12.05 8.05
CA PRO A 9 -3.71 13.31 7.61
C PRO A 9 -3.07 14.09 8.78
N ASP A 10 -3.43 13.76 10.02
CA ASP A 10 -2.93 14.38 11.25
C ASP A 10 -1.81 13.56 11.89
N GLY A 11 -1.54 12.36 11.35
CA GLY A 11 -0.46 11.48 11.78
C GLY A 11 0.90 12.13 11.55
N THR A 12 1.82 11.95 12.49
CA THR A 12 3.21 12.43 12.30
C THR A 12 3.79 11.77 11.05
N PRO A 13 4.23 12.55 10.04
CA PRO A 13 4.88 11.98 8.87
C PRO A 13 6.07 11.15 9.33
N VAL A 14 6.13 9.90 8.87
CA VAL A 14 7.22 8.99 9.21
C VAL A 14 8.57 9.64 8.85
N GLY A 15 8.61 10.41 7.76
CA GLY A 15 9.80 11.13 7.31
C GLY A 15 10.91 10.17 6.89
N ALA A 16 12.04 10.73 6.46
CA ALA A 16 13.21 9.95 5.99
C ALA A 16 14.28 9.57 7.04
N PRO A 17 14.08 9.52 8.39
CA PRO A 17 15.14 9.06 9.28
C PRO A 17 15.02 7.55 9.48
N GLY A 18 15.73 6.73 8.69
CA GLY A 18 15.74 5.30 9.04
C GLY A 18 16.50 4.28 8.20
N PHE A 19 16.96 4.62 6.99
CA PHE A 19 17.70 3.67 6.14
C PHE A 19 19.12 4.17 5.80
N PRO A 20 20.14 3.30 5.88
CA PRO A 20 21.51 3.67 5.57
C PRO A 20 21.68 3.81 4.05
N ALA A 21 21.99 5.04 3.61
CA ALA A 21 22.20 5.51 2.24
C ALA A 21 20.93 5.65 1.35
N PRO A 22 20.80 6.77 0.59
CA PRO A 22 19.64 7.04 -0.26
C PRO A 22 19.73 6.20 -1.54
N THR A 23 19.27 4.97 -1.46
CA THR A 23 19.04 4.11 -2.63
C THR A 23 17.55 4.13 -2.98
N ASP A 24 17.21 3.84 -4.23
CA ASP A 24 15.80 3.69 -4.63
C ASP A 24 15.10 2.62 -3.78
N GLN A 25 15.80 1.56 -3.40
CA GLN A 25 15.27 0.52 -2.51
C GLN A 25 14.99 1.05 -1.11
N ALA A 26 15.88 1.87 -0.54
CA ALA A 26 15.66 2.51 0.76
C ALA A 26 14.47 3.48 0.72
N PHE A 27 14.31 4.24 -0.37
CA PHE A 27 13.14 5.09 -0.57
C PHE A 27 11.85 4.28 -0.65
N GLN A 28 11.82 3.21 -1.46
CA GLN A 28 10.63 2.34 -1.53
C GLN A 28 10.34 1.66 -0.19
N ALA A 29 11.37 1.28 0.57
CA ALA A 29 11.21 0.70 1.91
C ALA A 29 10.49 1.66 2.87
N THR A 30 10.87 2.94 2.90
CA THR A 30 10.17 3.97 3.68
C THR A 30 8.71 4.10 3.24
N ARG A 31 8.45 4.15 1.93
CA ARG A 31 7.09 4.25 1.39
C ARG A 31 6.20 3.08 1.81
N TRP A 32 6.71 1.85 1.77
CA TRP A 32 5.93 0.68 2.20
C TRP A 32 5.72 0.66 3.73
N ALA A 33 6.69 1.14 4.50
CA ALA A 33 6.55 1.29 5.95
C ALA A 33 5.45 2.32 6.30
N GLU A 34 5.35 3.43 5.56
CA GLU A 34 4.31 4.45 5.78
C GLU A 34 2.89 3.91 5.68
N LEU A 35 2.64 2.95 4.77
CA LEU A 35 1.32 2.34 4.63
C LEU A 35 0.92 1.50 5.85
N ILE A 36 1.88 0.89 6.55
CA ILE A 36 1.63 0.05 7.74
C ILE A 36 1.70 0.89 9.03
N GLY A 37 2.62 1.84 9.09
CA GLY A 37 2.93 2.68 10.24
C GLY A 37 4.34 2.46 10.81
N PRO A 38 4.76 3.28 11.79
CA PRO A 38 6.15 3.38 12.24
C PRO A 38 6.82 2.06 12.66
N ARG A 39 6.07 1.08 13.17
CA ARG A 39 6.59 -0.24 13.57
C ARG A 39 7.24 -1.00 12.42
N ALA A 40 6.74 -0.81 11.19
CA ALA A 40 7.24 -1.51 10.02
C ALA A 40 8.65 -1.05 9.64
N ILE A 41 9.08 0.15 10.07
CA ILE A 41 10.43 0.65 9.81
C ILE A 41 11.46 -0.26 10.48
N GLU A 42 11.25 -0.64 11.74
CA GLU A 42 12.16 -1.53 12.44
C GLU A 42 12.13 -2.93 11.83
N GLU A 43 10.94 -3.46 11.53
CA GLU A 43 10.78 -4.76 10.87
C GLU A 43 11.55 -4.80 9.53
N ILE A 44 11.45 -3.75 8.70
CA ILE A 44 12.17 -3.66 7.42
C ILE A 44 13.67 -3.37 7.64
N ARG A 45 14.05 -2.57 8.64
CA ARG A 45 15.45 -2.30 8.97
C ARG A 45 16.19 -3.56 9.41
N THR A 46 15.53 -4.48 10.11
CA THR A 46 16.15 -5.79 10.44
C THR A 46 16.47 -6.62 9.19
N LEU A 47 15.87 -6.32 8.03
CA LEU A 47 16.21 -6.92 6.73
C LEU A 47 17.36 -6.22 6.01
N SER A 48 17.79 -5.03 6.48
CA SER A 48 18.86 -4.22 5.88
C SER A 48 20.20 -4.95 5.64
N PRO A 49 20.63 -5.95 6.43
CA PRO A 49 21.86 -6.67 6.13
C PRO A 49 21.71 -7.75 5.04
N LEU A 50 20.49 -8.04 4.57
CA LEU A 50 20.22 -9.28 3.84
C LEU A 50 20.18 -9.17 2.32
N SER A 51 20.04 -7.97 1.72
CA SER A 51 19.70 -7.90 0.29
C SER A 51 19.99 -6.55 -0.38
N HIS A 52 20.94 -6.51 -1.33
CA HIS A 52 21.14 -5.35 -2.22
C HIS A 52 20.53 -5.55 -3.62
N THR A 53 19.87 -6.68 -3.85
CA THR A 53 19.24 -7.02 -5.14
C THR A 53 17.72 -7.03 -5.01
N ASN A 54 17.02 -6.76 -6.10
CA ASN A 54 15.56 -6.84 -6.14
C ASN A 54 15.06 -8.22 -5.69
N SER A 55 15.72 -9.30 -6.11
CA SER A 55 15.36 -10.67 -5.70
C SER A 55 15.48 -10.91 -4.19
N GLY A 56 16.52 -10.35 -3.57
CA GLY A 56 16.70 -10.42 -2.12
C GLY A 56 15.58 -9.67 -1.39
N TRP A 57 15.29 -8.44 -1.81
CA TRP A 57 14.18 -7.66 -1.26
C TRP A 57 12.82 -8.33 -1.42
N VAL A 58 12.56 -8.96 -2.58
CA VAL A 58 11.36 -9.78 -2.79
C VAL A 58 11.28 -10.89 -1.74
N GLY A 59 12.37 -11.63 -1.53
CA GLY A 59 12.42 -12.69 -0.52
C GLY A 59 12.18 -12.18 0.91
N ALA A 60 12.77 -11.04 1.24
CA ALA A 60 12.69 -10.41 2.55
C ALA A 60 11.26 -9.90 2.87
N TYR A 61 10.61 -9.22 1.93
CA TYR A 61 9.22 -8.80 2.09
C TYR A 61 8.27 -9.99 2.16
N LEU A 62 8.47 -11.03 1.36
CA LEU A 62 7.64 -12.25 1.46
C LEU A 62 7.85 -12.98 2.80
N HIS A 63 9.04 -12.89 3.41
CA HIS A 63 9.28 -13.39 4.77
C HIS A 63 8.45 -12.60 5.80
N LEU A 64 8.50 -11.27 5.76
CA LEU A 64 7.67 -10.42 6.62
C LEU A 64 6.18 -10.67 6.42
N ALA A 65 5.73 -10.84 5.17
CA ALA A 65 4.34 -11.16 4.87
C ALA A 65 3.87 -12.45 5.55
N ARG A 66 4.68 -13.51 5.50
CA ARG A 66 4.38 -14.78 6.19
C ARG A 66 4.32 -14.59 7.70
N GLY A 67 5.27 -13.85 8.28
CA GLY A 67 5.28 -13.55 9.72
C GLY A 67 4.04 -12.75 10.15
N ALA A 68 3.69 -11.71 9.41
CA ALA A 68 2.50 -10.90 9.65
C ALA A 68 1.22 -11.72 9.58
N ARG A 69 1.09 -12.60 8.58
CA ARG A 69 -0.08 -13.49 8.44
C ARG A 69 -0.18 -14.49 9.60
N ALA A 70 0.94 -15.10 9.99
CA ALA A 70 0.98 -15.99 11.15
C ALA A 70 0.59 -15.28 12.47
N ALA A 71 0.85 -13.97 12.56
CA ALA A 71 0.47 -13.13 13.69
C ALA A 71 -0.94 -12.52 13.58
N GLY A 72 -1.75 -12.89 12.57
CA GLY A 72 -3.09 -12.34 12.36
C GLY A 72 -3.13 -10.88 11.87
N LYS A 73 -1.99 -10.34 11.42
CA LYS A 73 -1.87 -8.97 10.89
C LYS A 73 -2.07 -8.97 9.36
N GLU A 74 -3.30 -9.24 8.90
CA GLU A 74 -3.56 -9.45 7.46
C GLU A 74 -3.25 -8.21 6.61
N PHE A 75 -3.52 -7.00 7.12
CA PHE A 75 -3.19 -5.76 6.40
C PHE A 75 -1.69 -5.61 6.16
N ASP A 76 -0.87 -5.76 7.21
CA ASP A 76 0.59 -5.74 7.11
C ASP A 76 1.08 -6.82 6.12
N ALA A 77 0.53 -8.03 6.19
CA ALA A 77 0.91 -9.13 5.31
C ALA A 77 0.70 -8.79 3.82
N VAL A 78 -0.44 -8.21 3.49
CA VAL A 78 -0.80 -7.83 2.12
C VAL A 78 0.00 -6.62 1.63
N VAL A 79 0.31 -5.67 2.51
CA VAL A 79 1.22 -4.55 2.16
C VAL A 79 2.63 -5.07 1.90
N TYR A 80 3.14 -6.01 2.69
CA TYR A 80 4.44 -6.64 2.42
C TYR A 80 4.45 -7.46 1.13
N GLU A 81 3.39 -8.21 0.82
CA GLU A 81 3.27 -8.87 -0.49
C GLU A 81 3.29 -7.83 -1.62
N ARG A 82 2.57 -6.71 -1.47
CA ARG A 82 2.57 -5.61 -2.46
C ARG A 82 3.94 -4.95 -2.61
N ALA A 83 4.70 -4.81 -1.53
CA ALA A 83 6.08 -4.33 -1.54
C ALA A 83 7.01 -5.29 -2.31
N ALA A 84 6.88 -6.60 -2.07
CA ALA A 84 7.60 -7.62 -2.82
C ALA A 84 7.26 -7.54 -4.32
N GLN A 85 5.97 -7.46 -4.64
CA GLN A 85 5.48 -7.39 -6.01
C GLN A 85 6.12 -6.23 -6.80
N PHE A 86 6.28 -5.06 -6.17
CA PHE A 86 6.87 -3.89 -6.82
C PHE A 86 8.28 -4.15 -7.38
N LEU A 87 9.02 -5.07 -6.78
CA LEU A 87 10.40 -5.41 -7.13
C LEU A 87 10.50 -6.68 -7.99
N MET A 88 9.40 -7.39 -8.21
CA MET A 88 9.37 -8.59 -9.04
C MET A 88 9.48 -8.23 -10.54
N PRO A 89 10.09 -9.10 -11.36
CA PRO A 89 9.96 -9.04 -12.82
C PRO A 89 8.48 -9.04 -13.27
N GLY A 90 8.21 -8.48 -14.45
CA GLY A 90 6.84 -8.38 -14.97
C GLY A 90 6.22 -9.73 -15.36
N ASP A 91 7.05 -10.72 -15.66
CA ASP A 91 6.67 -12.10 -15.98
C ASP A 91 6.63 -13.02 -14.75
N ASP A 92 6.89 -12.51 -13.55
CA ASP A 92 6.80 -13.30 -12.33
C ASP A 92 5.33 -13.73 -12.10
N PRO A 93 5.04 -15.04 -12.03
CA PRO A 93 3.67 -15.55 -11.96
C PRO A 93 2.94 -15.14 -10.68
N ARG A 94 3.66 -14.65 -9.66
CA ARG A 94 3.08 -14.17 -8.39
C ARG A 94 2.54 -12.75 -8.48
N GLN A 95 2.90 -11.99 -9.53
CA GLN A 95 2.48 -10.60 -9.73
C GLN A 95 0.96 -10.43 -9.64
N LEU A 96 0.22 -11.13 -10.50
CA LEU A 96 -1.22 -10.95 -10.61
C LEU A 96 -1.96 -11.38 -9.32
N PRO A 97 -1.71 -12.57 -8.74
CA PRO A 97 -2.36 -12.97 -7.49
C PRO A 97 -2.13 -12.02 -6.32
N ILE A 98 -0.90 -11.49 -6.17
CA ILE A 98 -0.59 -10.51 -5.12
C ILE A 98 -1.36 -9.22 -5.34
N ARG A 99 -1.40 -8.72 -6.59
CA ARG A 99 -2.15 -7.50 -6.91
C ARG A 99 -3.63 -7.64 -6.60
N GLU A 100 -4.22 -8.76 -7.00
CA GLU A 100 -5.64 -9.03 -6.78
C GLU A 100 -5.98 -9.06 -5.30
N ARG A 101 -5.17 -9.75 -4.49
CA ARG A 101 -5.35 -9.78 -3.03
C ARG A 101 -5.22 -8.40 -2.40
N PHE A 102 -4.23 -7.61 -2.83
CA PHE A 102 -4.07 -6.24 -2.36
C PHE A 102 -5.29 -5.38 -2.71
N VAL A 103 -5.73 -5.40 -3.97
CA VAL A 103 -6.90 -4.64 -4.42
C VAL A 103 -8.15 -5.05 -3.66
N GLU A 104 -8.38 -6.35 -3.49
CA GLU A 104 -9.55 -6.86 -2.78
C GLU A 104 -9.55 -6.45 -1.30
N LEU A 105 -8.41 -6.57 -0.61
CA LEU A 105 -8.28 -6.12 0.77
C LEU A 105 -8.57 -4.61 0.90
N MET A 106 -8.00 -3.79 0.02
CA MET A 106 -8.21 -2.33 0.05
C MET A 106 -9.67 -1.97 -0.21
N ARG A 107 -10.32 -2.66 -1.15
CA ARG A 107 -11.75 -2.49 -1.43
C ARG A 107 -12.61 -2.81 -0.20
N GLN A 108 -12.36 -3.94 0.44
CA GLN A 108 -13.10 -4.34 1.64
C GLN A 108 -12.85 -3.39 2.81
N ARG A 109 -11.58 -3.01 3.04
CA ARG A 109 -11.19 -2.14 4.16
C ARG A 109 -11.79 -0.75 4.07
N PHE A 110 -11.87 -0.20 2.86
CA PHE A 110 -12.33 1.18 2.62
C PHE A 110 -13.72 1.26 2.00
N ASP A 111 -14.45 0.15 1.94
CA ASP A 111 -15.81 0.09 1.38
C ASP A 111 -15.87 0.67 -0.05
N LEU A 112 -14.89 0.28 -0.88
CA LEU A 112 -14.71 0.81 -2.24
C LEU A 112 -15.27 -0.13 -3.30
N SER A 113 -16.08 0.45 -4.18
CA SER A 113 -16.55 -0.20 -5.40
C SER A 113 -15.93 0.47 -6.62
N PRO A 114 -15.28 -0.29 -7.53
CA PRO A 114 -14.68 0.30 -8.71
C PRO A 114 -15.75 0.81 -9.67
N VAL A 115 -15.56 2.02 -10.18
CA VAL A 115 -16.32 2.58 -11.29
C VAL A 115 -15.53 2.43 -12.59
N ARG A 116 -16.24 2.36 -13.71
CA ARG A 116 -15.65 2.21 -15.06
C ARG A 116 -15.76 3.55 -15.78
N VAL A 117 -14.63 4.17 -16.07
CA VAL A 117 -14.56 5.45 -16.80
C VAL A 117 -14.24 5.17 -18.27
N PRO A 118 -15.14 5.50 -19.21
CA PRO A 118 -14.87 5.33 -20.64
C PRO A 118 -13.64 6.14 -21.10
N CYS A 119 -12.77 5.53 -21.89
CA CYS A 119 -11.57 6.16 -22.45
C CYS A 119 -11.15 5.43 -23.73
N ASP A 120 -11.15 6.13 -24.88
CA ASP A 120 -10.70 5.63 -26.20
C ASP A 120 -11.18 4.21 -26.56
N GLY A 121 -12.49 3.96 -26.41
CA GLY A 121 -13.09 2.65 -26.72
C GLY A 121 -12.84 1.56 -25.68
N ALA A 122 -12.15 1.88 -24.59
CA ALA A 122 -11.96 1.03 -23.43
C ALA A 122 -12.60 1.65 -22.18
N ALA A 123 -12.38 1.02 -21.01
CA ALA A 123 -12.80 1.57 -19.73
C ALA A 123 -11.71 1.38 -18.66
N LEU A 124 -11.35 2.48 -18.00
CA LEU A 124 -10.37 2.54 -16.92
C LEU A 124 -11.06 2.25 -15.58
N PRO A 125 -10.47 1.41 -14.71
CA PRO A 125 -10.95 1.25 -13.34
C PRO A 125 -10.57 2.48 -12.51
N ALA A 126 -11.54 3.07 -11.82
CA ALA A 126 -11.33 4.14 -10.85
C ALA A 126 -12.10 3.84 -9.57
N TYR A 127 -11.75 4.51 -8.47
CA TYR A 127 -12.52 4.48 -7.23
C TYR A 127 -13.05 5.88 -6.96
N ASP A 128 -14.36 5.98 -6.78
CA ASP A 128 -14.99 7.20 -6.29
C ASP A 128 -14.94 7.20 -4.75
N LEU A 129 -14.42 8.28 -4.17
CA LEU A 129 -14.27 8.45 -2.73
C LEU A 129 -15.28 9.52 -2.28
N PRO A 130 -16.52 9.12 -1.93
CA PRO A 130 -17.53 10.10 -1.54
C PRO A 130 -17.08 10.78 -0.25
N ALA A 131 -17.21 12.10 -0.20
CA ALA A 131 -17.00 12.86 1.02
C ALA A 131 -18.08 12.50 2.06
N ARG A 132 -17.85 11.46 2.86
CA ARG A 132 -18.73 11.15 3.99
C ARG A 132 -18.55 12.25 5.05
N GLY A 133 -19.59 13.04 5.29
CA GLY A 133 -19.61 14.09 6.34
C GLY A 133 -19.59 15.53 5.83
N LEU A 134 -19.39 15.77 4.53
CA LEU A 134 -19.78 17.04 3.91
C LEU A 134 -21.25 16.88 3.53
N GLY A 135 -22.17 17.39 4.36
CA GLY A 135 -23.58 17.50 3.98
C GLY A 135 -23.70 18.14 2.60
N ALA A 136 -24.78 17.81 1.86
CA ALA A 136 -25.04 18.31 0.50
C ALA A 136 -24.56 19.76 0.36
N GLY A 137 -23.40 19.94 -0.28
CA GLY A 137 -22.81 21.25 -0.49
C GLY A 137 -23.85 22.08 -1.22
N GLY A 138 -24.27 23.18 -0.58
CA GLY A 138 -25.25 24.10 -1.11
C GLY A 138 -24.94 24.44 -2.56
N SER A 139 -26.01 24.60 -3.34
CA SER A 139 -26.00 25.10 -4.70
C SER A 139 -24.92 26.17 -4.89
N TRP A 140 -24.02 25.90 -5.82
CA TRP A 140 -23.05 26.88 -6.32
C TRP A 140 -23.80 28.13 -6.79
N PRO A 141 -23.61 29.32 -6.20
CA PRO A 141 -24.22 30.54 -6.71
C PRO A 141 -23.34 31.11 -7.82
N GLY A 142 -23.95 31.36 -8.98
CA GLY A 142 -23.39 32.27 -9.98
C GLY A 142 -23.27 31.67 -11.38
N THR A 143 -24.38 31.76 -12.10
CA THR A 143 -24.41 32.24 -13.50
C THR A 143 -23.73 33.59 -13.64
#